data_AF-A0A847ETV5-F1
#
_entry.id   AF-A0A847ETV5-F1
#
_cell.length_a   1.000
_cell.length_b   1.000
_cell.length_c   1.000
_cell.angle_alpha   90.00
_cell.angle_beta   90.00
_cell.angle_gamma   90.00
#
_symmetry.space_group_name_H-M   'P 1'
#
loop_
_entity.id
_entity.type
_entity.pdbx_description
1 polymer ?
#
loop_
_entity_poly.entity_id
_entity_poly.type
_entity_poly.pdbx_seq_one_letter_code
_entity_poly.pdbx_strand_id
1 'polypeptide(L)'
;MEKKQKEKQLDFGLKNTPKNVYYKYKEAYDIWLAGLETKKYIKDPLTWFTIILSSTFIGTQIYLIEKEGKLPSKIPIFNYFLNPSKRLIPNDYIYLLPLSCSILLIVTIILTNRYYHRERELSRALSIVTLLANISICLLFIKLFLIF
;
A
#
# COMPACT_ATOMS: atom_id res chain seq x y z
N MET A 1 12.50 15.54 9.75
CA MET A 1 13.28 16.41 8.83
C MET A 1 12.50 17.70 8.65
N GLU A 2 13.02 18.78 9.20
CA GLU A 2 12.42 20.12 9.17
C GLU A 2 12.15 20.59 7.74
N LYS A 3 10.92 21.05 7.48
CA LYS A 3 10.60 21.79 6.25
C LYS A 3 11.35 23.12 6.32
N LYS A 4 12.46 23.25 5.60
CA LYS A 4 13.08 24.56 5.34
C LYS A 4 12.03 25.46 4.70
N GLN A 5 11.54 26.46 5.44
CA GLN A 5 10.73 27.54 4.89
C GLN A 5 11.59 28.23 3.82
N LYS A 6 11.17 28.14 2.55
CA LYS A 6 11.76 28.95 1.48
C LYS A 6 11.44 30.40 1.81
N GLU A 7 12.42 31.17 2.25
CA GLU A 7 12.30 32.62 2.37
C GLU A 7 11.82 33.16 1.02
N LYS A 8 10.63 33.76 1.00
CA LYS A 8 10.14 34.50 -0.17
C LYS A 8 11.05 35.71 -0.34
N GLN A 9 12.03 35.57 -1.23
CA GLN A 9 12.84 36.68 -1.69
C GLN A 9 11.90 37.77 -2.23
N LEU A 10 11.90 38.96 -1.60
CA LEU A 10 11.18 40.11 -2.12
C LEU A 10 11.67 40.38 -3.54
N ASP A 11 10.73 40.47 -4.47
CA ASP A 11 10.95 40.72 -5.88
C ASP A 11 11.34 42.20 -6.08
N PHE A 12 12.51 42.56 -5.55
CA PHE A 12 13.18 43.81 -5.90
C PHE A 12 13.56 43.65 -7.37
N GLY A 13 13.01 44.50 -8.24
CA GLY A 13 13.13 44.50 -9.70
C GLY A 13 14.57 44.58 -10.27
N LEU A 14 15.42 43.66 -9.84
CA LEU A 14 16.78 43.43 -10.27
C LEU A 14 16.71 42.36 -11.36
N LYS A 15 17.35 42.65 -12.50
CA LYS A 15 17.49 41.74 -13.64
C LYS A 15 17.86 40.34 -13.14
N ASN A 16 16.97 39.36 -13.41
CA ASN A 16 17.18 37.97 -13.07
C ASN A 16 18.59 37.52 -13.48
N THR A 17 19.44 37.21 -12.50
CA THR A 17 20.77 36.65 -12.75
C THR A 17 20.58 35.35 -13.55
N PRO A 18 21.38 35.05 -14.59
CA PRO A 18 21.21 33.85 -15.41
C PRO A 18 21.17 32.55 -14.60
N LYS A 19 21.78 32.56 -13.41
CA LYS A 19 21.75 31.48 -12.42
C LYS A 19 20.35 31.21 -11.84
N ASN A 20 19.53 32.24 -11.57
CA ASN A 20 18.14 32.07 -11.11
C ASN A 20 17.22 31.52 -12.20
N VAL A 21 17.46 31.93 -13.45
CA VAL A 21 16.76 31.39 -14.61
C VAL A 21 17.07 29.90 -14.77
N TYR A 22 18.35 29.51 -14.67
CA TYR A 22 18.76 28.10 -14.69
C TYR A 22 18.09 27.27 -13.59
N TYR A 23 18.06 27.73 -12.34
CA TYR A 23 17.42 26.99 -11.26
C TYR A 23 15.91 26.84 -11.43
N LYS A 24 15.22 27.85 -12.00
CA LYS A 24 13.79 27.77 -12.32
C LYS A 24 13.51 26.70 -13.39
N TYR A 25 14.34 26.64 -14.44
CA TYR A 25 14.23 25.59 -15.47
C TYR A 25 14.63 24.22 -14.94
N LYS A 26 15.60 24.14 -14.03
CA LYS A 26 15.99 22.90 -13.37
C LYS A 26 14.87 22.34 -12.50
N GLU A 27 14.23 23.16 -11.66
CA GLU A 27 13.06 22.73 -10.87
C GLU A 27 11.91 22.26 -11.78
N ALA A 28 11.62 22.99 -12.87
CA ALA A 28 10.59 22.57 -13.83
C ALA A 28 10.94 21.25 -14.54
N TYR A 29 12.22 21.05 -14.87
CA TYR A 29 12.73 19.81 -15.45
C TYR A 29 12.62 18.64 -14.47
N ASP A 30 12.99 18.83 -13.20
CA ASP A 30 12.89 17.79 -12.17
C ASP A 30 11.42 17.38 -11.92
N ILE A 31 10.49 18.34 -11.91
CA ILE A 31 9.04 18.06 -11.83
C ILE A 31 8.53 17.31 -13.07
N TRP A 32 8.99 17.71 -14.26
CA TRP A 32 8.62 17.05 -15.52
C TRP A 32 9.18 15.62 -15.59
N LEU A 33 10.42 15.42 -15.12
CA LEU A 33 11.06 14.11 -15.02
C LEU A 33 10.26 13.20 -14.06
N ALA A 34 9.89 13.71 -12.87
CA ALA A 34 9.02 12.99 -11.92
C ALA A 34 7.65 12.62 -12.52
N GLY A 35 7.08 13.50 -13.36
CA GLY A 35 5.84 13.24 -14.09
C GLY A 35 5.97 12.20 -15.21
N LEU A 36 7.15 12.04 -15.81
CA LEU A 36 7.45 10.94 -16.73
C LEU A 36 7.79 9.64 -15.98
N GLU A 37 8.37 9.75 -14.79
CA GLU A 37 8.77 8.62 -13.94
C GLU A 37 7.56 7.86 -13.39
N THR A 38 6.51 8.57 -12.96
CA THR A 38 5.21 7.96 -12.62
C THR A 38 4.62 7.16 -13.79
N LYS A 39 4.86 7.58 -15.05
CA LYS A 39 4.41 6.81 -16.22
C LYS A 39 5.14 5.47 -16.39
N LYS A 40 6.34 5.28 -15.83
CA LYS A 40 7.03 3.97 -15.86
C LYS A 40 6.43 3.01 -14.84
N TYR A 41 6.16 3.47 -13.63
CA TYR A 41 5.49 2.69 -12.59
C TYR A 41 4.08 2.26 -13.04
N ILE A 42 3.30 3.20 -13.60
CA ILE A 42 1.95 2.94 -14.12
C ILE A 42 1.96 1.96 -15.31
N LYS A 43 3.09 1.78 -16.01
CA LYS A 43 3.19 0.82 -17.12
C LYS A 43 3.68 -0.55 -16.70
N ASP A 44 4.05 -0.74 -15.43
CA ASP A 44 4.62 -2.00 -14.95
C ASP A 44 3.52 -3.05 -14.74
N PRO A 45 3.53 -4.18 -15.48
CA PRO A 45 2.47 -5.19 -15.40
C PRO A 45 2.38 -5.87 -14.04
N LEU A 46 3.53 -6.11 -13.38
CA LEU A 46 3.59 -6.75 -12.08
C LEU A 46 2.91 -5.88 -11.00
N THR A 47 3.07 -4.57 -11.09
CA THR A 47 2.42 -3.61 -10.21
C THR A 47 0.90 -3.70 -10.33
N TRP A 48 0.36 -3.67 -11.54
CA TRP A 48 -1.09 -3.83 -11.77
C TRP A 48 -1.60 -5.20 -11.35
N PHE A 49 -0.86 -6.26 -11.67
CA PHE A 49 -1.19 -7.61 -11.22
C PHE A 49 -1.32 -7.68 -9.70
N THR A 50 -0.37 -7.06 -8.98
CA THR A 50 -0.39 -7.02 -7.51
C THR A 50 -1.59 -6.25 -6.98
N ILE A 51 -1.91 -5.09 -7.57
CA ILE A 51 -3.04 -4.25 -7.17
C ILE A 51 -4.37 -4.97 -7.41
N ILE A 52 -4.57 -5.49 -8.62
CA ILE A 52 -5.82 -6.15 -9.02
C ILE A 52 -6.04 -7.39 -8.15
N LEU A 53 -5.05 -8.27 -8.05
CA LEU A 53 -5.20 -9.52 -7.31
C LEU A 53 -5.42 -9.28 -5.80
N SER A 54 -4.66 -8.36 -5.21
CA SER A 54 -4.85 -7.98 -3.80
C SER A 54 -6.23 -7.38 -3.54
N SER A 55 -6.71 -6.53 -4.46
CA SER A 55 -8.06 -5.94 -4.35
C SER A 55 -9.14 -7.01 -4.46
N THR A 56 -8.99 -7.99 -5.35
CA THR A 56 -9.89 -9.14 -5.46
C THR A 56 -9.92 -9.97 -4.18
N PHE A 57 -8.77 -10.21 -3.53
CA PHE A 57 -8.74 -10.92 -2.25
C PHE A 57 -9.45 -10.15 -1.14
N ILE A 58 -9.21 -8.84 -1.02
CA ILE A 58 -9.91 -7.99 -0.06
C ILE A 58 -11.42 -8.01 -0.31
N GLY A 59 -11.84 -7.83 -1.56
CA GLY A 59 -13.25 -7.88 -1.95
C GLY A 59 -13.89 -9.24 -1.64
N THR A 60 -13.17 -10.33 -1.87
CA THR A 60 -13.64 -11.69 -1.55
C THR A 60 -13.82 -11.88 -0.04
N GLN A 61 -12.88 -11.37 0.77
CA GLN A 61 -12.98 -11.42 2.22
C GLN A 61 -14.20 -10.65 2.72
N ILE A 62 -14.40 -9.42 2.23
CA ILE A 62 -15.55 -8.58 2.61
C ILE A 62 -16.87 -9.25 2.17
N TYR A 63 -16.95 -9.72 0.93
CA TYR A 63 -18.13 -10.40 0.40
C TYR A 63 -18.51 -11.63 1.22
N LEU A 64 -17.53 -12.44 1.63
CA LEU A 64 -17.79 -13.62 2.46
C LEU A 64 -18.28 -13.23 3.85
N ILE A 65 -17.72 -12.17 4.47
CA ILE A 65 -18.21 -11.65 5.76
C ILE A 65 -19.67 -11.21 5.67
N GLU A 66 -20.03 -10.50 4.61
CA GLU A 66 -21.40 -9.97 4.44
C GLU A 66 -22.42 -11.07 4.10
N LYS A 67 -22.02 -12.06 3.30
CA LYS A 67 -22.92 -13.13 2.85
C LYS A 67 -23.17 -14.19 3.92
N GLU A 68 -22.15 -14.52 4.68
CA GLU A 68 -22.23 -15.52 5.75
C GLU A 68 -22.80 -14.87 7.02
N GLY A 69 -24.11 -14.57 6.99
CA GLY A 69 -24.85 -13.98 8.11
C GLY A 69 -24.92 -14.84 9.39
N LYS A 70 -24.11 -15.90 9.50
CA LYS A 70 -24.01 -16.82 10.64
C LYS A 70 -22.56 -17.03 11.10
N LEU A 71 -21.76 -15.96 11.09
CA LEU A 71 -20.46 -16.00 11.74
C LEU A 71 -20.64 -16.38 13.23
N PRO A 72 -19.91 -17.39 13.75
CA PRO A 72 -20.02 -17.79 15.14
C PRO A 72 -19.61 -16.64 16.05
N SER A 73 -20.23 -16.54 17.24
CA SER A 73 -20.01 -15.45 18.19
C SER A 73 -18.55 -15.29 18.61
N LYS A 74 -17.74 -16.36 18.47
CA LYS A 74 -16.30 -16.31 18.65
C LYS A 74 -15.55 -17.05 17.54
N ILE A 75 -14.50 -16.41 17.03
CA ILE A 75 -13.67 -16.91 15.93
C ILE A 75 -12.23 -17.15 16.43
N PRO A 76 -11.62 -18.30 16.11
CA PRO A 76 -10.26 -18.63 16.55
C PRO A 76 -9.19 -17.93 15.70
N ILE A 77 -9.07 -16.61 15.84
CA ILE A 77 -8.11 -15.79 15.07
C ILE A 77 -6.67 -16.00 15.60
N PHE A 78 -6.48 -16.14 16.91
CA PHE A 78 -5.15 -16.27 17.51
C PHE A 78 -4.72 -17.73 17.69
N ASN A 79 -4.41 -18.40 16.59
CA ASN A 79 -3.91 -19.79 16.61
C ASN A 79 -2.52 -19.96 17.26
N TYR A 80 -1.86 -18.87 17.68
CA TYR A 80 -0.60 -18.91 18.43
C TYR A 80 -0.76 -19.39 19.88
N PHE A 81 -1.92 -19.15 20.52
CA PHE A 81 -2.11 -19.57 21.91
C PHE A 81 -2.34 -21.09 22.01
N LEU A 82 -1.67 -21.76 22.95
CA LEU A 82 -1.90 -23.19 23.21
C LEU A 82 -3.28 -23.45 23.87
N ASN A 83 -3.78 -22.49 24.65
CA ASN A 83 -5.08 -22.59 25.31
C ASN A 83 -6.25 -22.23 24.37
N PRO A 84 -7.23 -23.13 24.14
CA PRO A 84 -8.36 -22.90 23.21
C PRO A 84 -9.20 -21.67 23.56
N SER A 85 -9.40 -21.42 24.86
CA SER A 85 -10.18 -20.28 25.37
C SER A 85 -9.55 -18.93 25.07
N LYS A 86 -8.22 -18.87 24.85
CA LYS A 86 -7.50 -17.64 24.45
C LYS A 86 -7.42 -17.46 22.92
N ARG A 87 -7.82 -18.47 22.13
CA ARG A 87 -7.85 -18.37 20.66
C ARG A 87 -9.07 -17.61 20.15
N LEU A 88 -10.16 -17.71 20.91
CA LEU A 88 -11.50 -17.26 20.56
C LEU A 88 -11.67 -15.76 20.83
N ILE A 89 -11.94 -14.99 19.78
CA ILE A 89 -12.20 -13.54 19.82
C ILE A 89 -13.63 -13.28 19.33
N PRO A 90 -14.32 -12.23 19.82
CA PRO A 90 -15.59 -11.79 19.24
C PRO A 90 -15.54 -11.64 17.71
N ASN A 91 -16.64 -11.94 17.04
CA ASN A 91 -16.78 -11.89 15.58
C ASN A 91 -16.48 -10.51 14.96
N ASP A 92 -16.68 -9.41 15.70
CA ASP A 92 -16.39 -8.04 15.25
C ASP A 92 -14.95 -7.87 14.74
N TYR A 93 -14.02 -8.64 15.29
CA TYR A 93 -12.60 -8.58 14.93
C TYR A 93 -12.28 -9.23 13.58
N ILE A 94 -13.25 -9.89 12.92
CA ILE A 94 -13.03 -10.52 11.62
C ILE A 94 -12.64 -9.49 10.54
N TYR A 95 -13.14 -8.26 10.66
CA TYR A 95 -12.82 -7.16 9.75
C TYR A 95 -11.38 -6.68 9.84
N LEU A 96 -10.63 -7.05 10.89
CA LEU A 96 -9.20 -6.74 10.97
C LEU A 96 -8.38 -7.41 9.87
N LEU A 97 -8.82 -8.58 9.39
CA LEU A 97 -8.14 -9.30 8.31
C LEU A 97 -8.17 -8.51 6.99
N PRO A 98 -9.35 -8.16 6.41
CA PRO A 98 -9.40 -7.35 5.20
C PRO A 98 -8.82 -5.95 5.40
N LEU A 99 -8.94 -5.37 6.60
CA LEU A 99 -8.31 -4.09 6.92
C LEU A 99 -6.77 -4.19 6.83
N SER A 100 -6.18 -5.25 7.38
CA SER A 100 -4.73 -5.45 7.33
C SER A 100 -4.20 -5.63 5.90
N CYS A 101 -4.91 -6.40 5.06
CA CYS A 101 -4.62 -6.52 3.63
C CYS A 101 -4.69 -5.16 2.91
N SER A 102 -5.69 -4.34 3.24
CA SER A 102 -5.89 -3.02 2.66
C SER A 102 -4.74 -2.06 3.03
N ILE A 103 -4.35 -2.05 4.31
CA ILE A 103 -3.23 -1.23 4.80
C ILE A 103 -1.93 -1.68 4.11
N LEU A 104 -1.66 -3.00 4.05
CA LEU A 104 -0.50 -3.54 3.37
C LEU A 104 -0.45 -3.10 1.90
N LEU A 105 -1.57 -3.18 1.18
CA LEU A 105 -1.64 -2.78 -0.22
C LEU A 105 -1.39 -1.27 -0.39
N ILE A 106 -2.01 -0.41 0.43
CA ILE A 106 -1.84 1.05 0.36
C ILE A 106 -0.39 1.44 0.64
N VAL A 107 0.20 0.91 1.72
CA VAL A 107 1.60 1.19 2.07
C VAL A 107 2.52 0.73 0.96
N THR A 108 2.26 -0.43 0.37
CA THR A 108 3.03 -0.95 -0.76
C THR A 108 2.95 -0.03 -1.96
N ILE A 109 1.76 0.41 -2.37
CA ILE A 109 1.59 1.34 -3.51
C ILE A 109 2.37 2.64 -3.27
N ILE A 110 2.33 3.19 -2.04
CA ILE A 110 3.05 4.42 -1.71
C ILE A 110 4.56 4.20 -1.79
N LEU A 111 5.07 3.12 -1.20
CA LEU A 111 6.50 2.82 -1.17
C LEU A 111 7.04 2.44 -2.55
N THR A 112 6.37 1.54 -3.27
CA THR A 112 6.81 1.12 -4.61
C THR A 112 6.79 2.29 -5.56
N ASN A 113 5.75 3.15 -5.56
CA ASN A 113 5.73 4.35 -6.39
C ASN A 113 6.88 5.33 -6.04
N ARG A 114 7.18 5.51 -4.74
CA ARG A 114 8.25 6.42 -4.29
C ARG A 114 9.66 5.90 -4.62
N TYR A 115 9.89 4.59 -4.52
CA TYR A 115 11.21 3.99 -4.66
C TYR A 115 11.45 3.28 -5.99
N TYR A 116 10.45 3.21 -6.89
CA TYR A 116 10.56 2.49 -8.18
C TYR A 116 11.77 2.92 -9.02
N HIS A 117 12.09 4.21 -9.03
CA HIS A 117 13.22 4.73 -9.78
C HIS A 117 14.56 4.43 -9.10
N ARG A 118 14.65 4.67 -7.80
CA ARG A 118 15.90 4.53 -7.05
C ARG A 118 16.32 3.05 -6.97
N GLU A 119 15.37 2.17 -6.70
CA GLU A 119 15.60 0.73 -6.55
C GLU A 119 14.44 -0.07 -7.14
N ARG A 120 14.51 -0.27 -8.46
CA ARG A 120 13.48 -0.98 -9.22
C ARG A 120 13.27 -2.42 -8.73
N GLU A 121 14.37 -3.16 -8.51
CA GLU A 121 14.28 -4.55 -8.08
C GLU A 121 13.73 -4.68 -6.65
N LEU A 122 14.09 -3.75 -5.75
CA LEU A 122 13.51 -3.71 -4.40
C LEU A 122 12.00 -3.42 -4.46
N SER A 123 11.58 -2.50 -5.33
CA SER A 123 10.16 -2.18 -5.51
C SER A 123 9.37 -3.36 -6.07
N ARG A 124 9.96 -4.15 -6.97
CA ARG A 124 9.36 -5.40 -7.49
C ARG A 124 9.29 -6.48 -6.42
N ALA A 125 10.36 -6.66 -5.65
CA ALA A 125 10.39 -7.60 -4.54
C ALA A 125 9.32 -7.26 -3.50
N LEU A 126 9.16 -5.97 -3.17
CA LEU A 126 8.14 -5.49 -2.24
C LEU A 126 6.72 -5.82 -2.75
N SER A 127 6.44 -5.61 -4.04
CA SER A 127 5.15 -6.01 -4.64
C SER A 127 4.89 -7.52 -4.52
N ILE A 128 5.91 -8.35 -4.80
CA ILE A 128 5.80 -9.82 -4.70
C ILE A 128 5.56 -10.26 -3.26
N VAL A 129 6.32 -9.72 -2.30
CA VAL A 129 6.17 -10.03 -0.87
C VAL A 129 4.78 -9.63 -0.39
N THR A 130 4.26 -8.49 -0.84
CA THR A 130 2.91 -8.03 -0.50
C THR A 130 1.84 -8.97 -1.06
N LEU A 131 2.02 -9.44 -2.30
CA LEU A 131 1.12 -10.42 -2.91
C LEU A 131 1.11 -11.74 -2.11
N LEU A 132 2.29 -12.26 -1.75
CA LEU A 132 2.43 -13.47 -0.93
C LEU A 132 1.80 -13.32 0.46
N ALA A 133 1.94 -12.15 1.08
CA ALA A 133 1.32 -11.84 2.36
C ALA A 133 -0.21 -11.81 2.24
N ASN A 134 -0.75 -11.12 1.24
CA ASN A 134 -2.19 -11.04 0.99
C ASN A 134 -2.80 -12.42 0.66
N ILE A 135 -2.10 -13.25 -0.12
CA ILE A 135 -2.51 -14.65 -0.37
C ILE A 135 -2.56 -15.42 0.95
N SER A 136 -1.51 -15.32 1.77
CA SER A 136 -1.42 -16.04 3.04
C SER A 136 -2.54 -15.63 4.01
N ILE A 137 -2.82 -14.34 4.13
CA ILE A 137 -3.92 -13.82 4.95
C ILE A 137 -5.27 -14.31 4.40
N CYS A 138 -5.44 -14.32 3.08
CA CYS A 138 -6.66 -14.81 2.45
C CYS A 138 -6.87 -16.31 2.69
N LEU A 139 -5.83 -17.13 2.59
CA LEU A 139 -5.92 -18.57 2.91
C LEU A 139 -6.25 -18.82 4.38
N LEU A 140 -5.66 -18.04 5.29
CA LEU A 140 -6.01 -18.10 6.72
C LEU A 140 -7.47 -17.74 6.95
N PHE A 141 -7.97 -16.70 6.28
CA PHE A 141 -9.37 -16.29 6.34
C PHE A 141 -10.31 -17.37 5.79
N ILE A 142 -10.01 -17.95 4.63
CA ILE A 142 -10.82 -19.03 4.03
C ILE A 142 -10.81 -20.26 4.94
N LYS A 143 -9.67 -20.60 5.54
CA LYS A 143 -9.56 -21.70 6.51
C LYS A 143 -10.44 -21.44 7.74
N LEU A 144 -10.50 -20.21 8.24
CA LEU A 144 -11.40 -19.85 9.33
C LEU A 144 -12.86 -20.11 8.94
N PHE A 145 -13.25 -19.76 7.72
CA PHE A 145 -14.59 -20.01 7.20
C PHE A 145 -14.91 -21.50 7.00
N LEU A 146 -13.99 -22.28 6.41
CA LEU A 146 -14.18 -23.71 6.14
C LEU A 146 -14.17 -24.60 7.40
N ILE A 147 -13.64 -24.12 8.53
CA ILE A 147 -13.69 -24.84 9.80
C ILE A 147 -15.11 -24.82 10.41
N PHE A 148 -15.97 -23.91 9.95
CA PHE A 148 -17.37 -23.80 10.37
C PHE A 148 -18.32 -24.34 9.30
#